data_AF-A0A7V4ZS93-F1
#
_entry.id   AF-A0A7V4ZS93-F1
#
_cell.length_a   1.000
_cell.length_b   1.000
_cell.length_c   1.000
_cell.angle_alpha   90.00
_cell.angle_beta   90.00
_cell.angle_gamma   90.00
#
_symmetry.space_group_name_H-M   'P 1'
#
loop_
_entity.id
_entity.type
_entity.pdbx_description
1 polymer ?
#
loop_
_entity_poly.entity_id
_entity_poly.type
_entity_poly.pdbx_seq_one_letter_code
_entity_poly.pdbx_strand_id
1 'polypeptide(L)'
;MLVTDSSKENFEDKEFQDEVKSTKSLIQTLLQTLKAFRLYEYNHPILSKFIDRLRKEFDNYFEEFDSFSLQIGEYNLYFKGKVVYESKDIKESLAFHFFKDGIREIRFLKGLEFEELIDFLNIVRKSDFINRLEDDLVTLLWERDFSHIFFTTIDEFLEGKSSSVPATIEDFQSKLEYRVAFEQTPIDMGYEVESQGNNYIVVEDLKQVINSISGGSIIQACQLDSEEMKSIYQEVRREEEPDDFYIIDNLIEILLHLGEDVDAYENMISYFDKLIESLIEHKKLEVALSILKSLSNTMESIVLKDKQIFAIQRILENTSKPHLIEYLGKILNENDGVNFDSINQYLSFMGKKAIDPLCLLLKDLRSGKWRKLICERIAALCQEDITPISKFLSDDNPFFLSHMIYIVGKIGNPSSIKYLGNLINHNDPKVREEVLYVLYKFGDKGGELIQKFLTDPVSELRMKASLLFAKTTKERAFEPLKEILLSKDFYKRDYNEKSSFFRALAETGSKDLVPVLRKIANKKKWFGRAKWNEMRLCAKNTLKMIGST
;
A
#
# COMPACT_ATOMS: atom_id res chain seq x y z
N MET A 1 -34.35 -44.96 30.46
CA MET A 1 -34.36 -44.44 29.08
C MET A 1 -33.29 -43.36 28.99
N LEU A 2 -32.03 -43.78 28.84
CA LEU A 2 -30.86 -42.91 28.68
C LEU A 2 -29.93 -43.61 27.69
N VAL A 3 -30.25 -43.49 26.41
CA VAL A 3 -29.40 -43.90 25.29
C VAL A 3 -29.56 -42.82 24.22
N THR A 4 -28.85 -41.69 24.34
CA THR A 4 -28.80 -40.66 23.28
C THR A 4 -27.53 -39.79 23.24
N ASP A 5 -26.47 -40.06 24.02
CA ASP A 5 -25.23 -39.23 23.95
C ASP A 5 -24.10 -39.87 23.12
N SER A 6 -23.94 -41.19 23.14
CA SER A 6 -22.82 -41.85 22.41
C SER A 6 -23.02 -41.92 20.89
N SER A 7 -24.22 -41.67 20.37
CA SER A 7 -24.51 -41.70 18.93
C SER A 7 -24.25 -40.36 18.24
N LYS A 8 -24.24 -39.24 18.99
CA LYS A 8 -23.92 -37.91 18.45
C LYS A 8 -22.40 -37.70 18.33
N GLU A 9 -21.63 -38.08 19.34
CA GLU A 9 -20.16 -38.01 19.30
C GLU A 9 -19.58 -38.86 18.16
N ASN A 10 -20.13 -40.06 17.91
CA ASN A 10 -19.70 -40.92 16.80
C ASN A 10 -20.11 -40.40 15.40
N PHE A 11 -21.12 -39.54 15.30
CA PHE A 11 -21.56 -38.95 14.04
C PHE A 11 -20.68 -37.75 13.67
N GLU A 12 -20.38 -36.88 14.64
CA GLU A 12 -19.49 -35.72 14.46
C GLU A 12 -18.06 -36.17 14.11
N ASP A 13 -17.56 -37.25 14.72
CA ASP A 13 -16.25 -37.81 14.38
C ASP A 13 -16.20 -38.41 12.96
N LYS A 14 -17.31 -38.96 12.45
CA LYS A 14 -17.35 -39.55 11.10
C LYS A 14 -17.45 -38.48 10.01
N GLU A 15 -18.30 -37.49 10.20
CA GLU A 15 -18.45 -36.33 9.31
C GLU A 15 -17.14 -35.54 9.18
N PHE A 16 -16.43 -35.35 10.31
CA PHE A 16 -15.09 -34.75 10.32
C PHE A 16 -14.05 -35.56 9.52
N GLN A 17 -14.08 -36.89 9.62
CA GLN A 17 -13.14 -37.75 8.86
C GLN A 17 -13.44 -37.77 7.37
N ASP A 18 -14.72 -37.77 7.00
CA ASP A 18 -15.15 -37.74 5.60
C ASP A 18 -14.77 -36.39 4.95
N GLU A 19 -14.94 -35.26 5.65
CA GLU A 19 -14.50 -33.93 5.18
C GLU A 19 -12.98 -33.82 4.99
N VAL A 20 -12.18 -34.34 5.95
CA VAL A 20 -10.71 -34.37 5.83
C VAL A 20 -10.28 -35.21 4.62
N LYS A 21 -10.97 -36.33 4.36
CA LYS A 21 -10.68 -37.21 3.23
C LYS A 21 -11.03 -36.55 1.89
N SER A 22 -12.20 -35.90 1.80
CA SER A 22 -12.62 -35.13 0.62
C SER A 22 -11.67 -33.99 0.34
N THR A 23 -11.28 -33.23 1.37
CA THR A 23 -10.28 -32.15 1.24
C THR A 23 -8.95 -32.68 0.72
N LYS A 24 -8.46 -33.81 1.26
CA LYS A 24 -7.21 -34.42 0.81
C LYS A 24 -7.24 -34.84 -0.66
N SER A 25 -8.36 -35.40 -1.13
CA SER A 25 -8.56 -35.75 -2.55
C SER A 25 -8.53 -34.51 -3.45
N LEU A 26 -9.24 -33.46 -3.03
CA LEU A 26 -9.30 -32.19 -3.74
C LEU A 26 -7.91 -31.56 -3.90
N ILE A 27 -7.14 -31.48 -2.81
CA ILE A 27 -5.78 -30.92 -2.83
C ILE A 27 -4.85 -31.73 -3.71
N GLN A 28 -4.97 -33.06 -3.74
CA GLN A 28 -4.19 -33.88 -4.67
C GLN A 28 -4.51 -33.56 -6.13
N THR A 29 -5.78 -33.35 -6.46
CA THR A 29 -6.20 -32.97 -7.82
C THR A 29 -5.71 -31.57 -8.19
N LEU A 30 -5.77 -30.62 -7.26
CA LEU A 30 -5.23 -29.26 -7.43
C LEU A 30 -3.73 -29.30 -7.75
N LEU A 31 -2.96 -30.08 -6.99
CA LEU A 31 -1.52 -30.23 -7.20
C LEU A 31 -1.17 -30.89 -8.54
N GLN A 32 -1.93 -31.91 -8.94
CA GLN A 32 -1.76 -32.55 -10.27
C GLN A 32 -2.03 -31.54 -11.39
N THR A 33 -3.03 -30.69 -11.21
CA THR A 33 -3.39 -29.65 -12.18
C THR A 33 -2.32 -28.57 -12.26
N LEU A 34 -1.80 -28.09 -11.12
CA LEU A 34 -0.67 -27.14 -11.09
C LEU A 34 0.57 -27.70 -11.79
N LYS A 35 0.89 -28.98 -11.58
CA LYS A 35 1.98 -29.65 -12.33
C LYS A 35 1.71 -29.69 -13.83
N ALA A 36 0.47 -29.96 -14.25
CA ALA A 36 0.11 -29.90 -15.66
C ALA A 36 0.23 -28.48 -16.22
N PHE A 37 -0.14 -27.44 -15.45
CA PHE A 37 0.05 -26.03 -15.80
C PHE A 37 1.53 -25.68 -15.98
N ARG A 38 2.44 -26.27 -15.21
CA ARG A 38 3.90 -26.07 -15.38
C ARG A 38 4.44 -26.72 -16.65
N LEU A 39 3.87 -27.86 -17.05
CA LEU A 39 4.40 -28.71 -18.14
C LEU A 39 3.80 -28.42 -19.52
N TYR A 40 2.59 -27.86 -19.58
CA TYR A 40 1.84 -27.69 -20.82
C TYR A 40 1.39 -26.24 -21.05
N GLU A 41 1.29 -25.84 -22.31
CA GLU A 41 0.72 -24.55 -22.73
C GLU A 41 -0.80 -24.52 -22.54
N TYR A 42 -1.36 -23.31 -22.45
CA TYR A 42 -2.78 -23.06 -22.14
C TYR A 42 -3.76 -23.81 -23.04
N ASN A 43 -3.41 -24.04 -24.31
CA ASN A 43 -4.26 -24.70 -25.31
C ASN A 43 -4.06 -26.22 -25.42
N HIS A 44 -3.28 -26.85 -24.53
CA HIS A 44 -2.95 -28.26 -24.66
C HIS A 44 -4.12 -29.18 -24.20
N PRO A 45 -4.54 -30.19 -25.00
CA PRO A 45 -5.69 -31.04 -24.67
C PRO A 45 -5.56 -31.82 -23.35
N ILE A 46 -4.34 -32.10 -22.91
CA ILE A 46 -4.09 -32.77 -21.62
C ILE A 46 -4.38 -31.81 -20.46
N LEU A 47 -4.04 -30.52 -20.60
CA LEU A 47 -4.26 -29.51 -19.55
C LEU A 47 -5.75 -29.29 -19.30
N SER A 48 -6.54 -29.18 -20.37
CA SER A 48 -8.00 -29.08 -20.30
C SER A 48 -8.63 -30.25 -19.51
N LYS A 49 -8.14 -31.49 -19.67
CA LYS A 49 -8.63 -32.63 -18.89
C LYS A 49 -8.33 -32.53 -17.39
N PHE A 50 -7.17 -32.00 -17.01
CA PHE A 50 -6.84 -31.78 -15.59
C PHE A 50 -7.70 -30.69 -14.99
N ILE A 51 -7.89 -29.59 -15.72
CA ILE A 51 -8.76 -28.48 -15.36
C ILE A 51 -10.20 -28.95 -15.17
N ASP A 52 -10.76 -29.71 -16.11
CA ASP A 52 -12.14 -30.22 -16.02
C ASP A 52 -12.33 -31.16 -14.83
N ARG A 53 -11.31 -31.96 -14.53
CA ARG A 53 -11.32 -32.82 -13.34
C ARG A 53 -11.28 -31.99 -12.05
N LEU A 54 -10.44 -30.97 -12.00
CA LEU A 54 -10.35 -30.07 -10.85
C LEU A 54 -11.67 -29.36 -10.59
N ARG A 55 -12.31 -28.85 -11.66
CA ARG A 55 -13.63 -28.22 -11.58
C ARG A 55 -14.66 -29.15 -10.93
N LYS A 56 -14.76 -30.39 -11.43
CA LYS A 56 -15.70 -31.38 -10.88
C LYS A 56 -15.43 -31.70 -9.41
N GLU A 57 -14.17 -31.78 -8.99
CA GLU A 57 -13.84 -32.04 -7.58
C GLU A 57 -14.22 -30.85 -6.69
N PHE A 58 -14.03 -29.61 -7.14
CA PHE A 58 -14.51 -28.42 -6.42
C PHE A 58 -16.03 -28.35 -6.35
N ASP A 59 -16.73 -28.60 -7.47
CA ASP A 59 -18.19 -28.63 -7.52
C ASP A 59 -18.74 -29.68 -6.54
N ASN A 60 -18.24 -30.92 -6.60
CA ASN A 60 -18.62 -31.99 -5.68
C ASN A 60 -18.31 -31.65 -4.21
N TYR A 61 -17.18 -31.00 -3.93
CA TYR A 61 -16.84 -30.59 -2.57
C TYR A 61 -17.84 -29.56 -2.04
N PHE A 62 -18.22 -28.57 -2.87
CA PHE A 62 -19.13 -27.50 -2.48
C PHE A 62 -20.63 -27.89 -2.48
N GLU A 63 -20.97 -29.06 -3.00
CA GLU A 63 -22.28 -29.70 -2.76
C GLU A 63 -22.45 -30.12 -1.29
N GLU A 64 -21.35 -30.55 -0.65
CA GLU A 64 -21.36 -31.11 0.72
C GLU A 64 -20.88 -30.10 1.78
N PHE A 65 -19.91 -29.25 1.48
CA PHE A 65 -19.29 -28.33 2.43
C PHE A 65 -19.25 -26.88 1.90
N ASP A 66 -19.47 -25.87 2.74
CA ASP A 66 -19.54 -24.48 2.25
C ASP A 66 -18.18 -23.76 2.13
N SER A 67 -17.13 -24.29 2.75
CA SER A 67 -15.76 -23.74 2.64
C SER A 67 -14.71 -24.72 3.12
N PHE A 68 -13.45 -24.48 2.75
CA PHE A 68 -12.30 -25.12 3.39
C PHE A 68 -11.11 -24.16 3.48
N SER A 69 -10.33 -24.36 4.53
CA SER A 69 -9.18 -23.52 4.90
C SER A 69 -7.91 -24.35 5.00
N LEU A 70 -6.91 -24.02 4.19
CA LEU A 70 -5.60 -24.65 4.20
C LEU A 70 -4.62 -23.79 4.97
N GLN A 71 -4.15 -24.28 6.11
CA GLN A 71 -3.04 -23.67 6.82
C GLN A 71 -1.72 -24.11 6.20
N ILE A 72 -0.83 -23.15 5.99
CA ILE A 72 0.43 -23.33 5.26
C ILE A 72 1.58 -23.36 6.26
N GLY A 73 2.22 -24.52 6.37
CA GLY A 73 3.51 -24.67 7.03
C GLY A 73 4.65 -24.72 6.01
N GLU A 74 5.87 -24.71 6.51
CA GLU A 74 7.10 -24.67 5.69
C GLU A 74 7.17 -25.80 4.63
N TYR A 75 6.66 -27.00 4.96
CA TYR A 75 6.68 -28.16 4.06
C TYR A 75 5.32 -28.86 3.93
N ASN A 76 4.30 -28.38 4.64
CA ASN A 76 3.03 -29.08 4.84
C ASN A 76 1.84 -28.14 4.62
N LEU A 77 0.73 -28.69 4.11
CA LEU A 77 -0.59 -28.05 4.20
C LEU A 77 -1.45 -28.80 5.20
N TYR A 78 -2.12 -28.05 6.09
CA TYR A 78 -2.99 -28.58 7.12
C TYR A 78 -4.44 -28.16 6.89
N PHE A 79 -5.37 -29.07 7.10
CA PHE A 79 -6.80 -28.80 7.17
C PHE A 79 -7.32 -29.26 8.53
N LYS A 80 -7.93 -28.36 9.30
CA LYS A 80 -8.39 -28.61 10.68
C LYS A 80 -7.35 -29.35 11.56
N GLY A 81 -6.08 -28.97 11.43
CA GLY A 81 -4.96 -29.56 12.17
C GLY A 81 -4.46 -30.92 11.66
N LYS A 82 -5.03 -31.48 10.59
CA LYS A 82 -4.56 -32.71 9.92
C LYS A 82 -3.75 -32.38 8.68
N VAL A 83 -2.65 -33.08 8.46
CA VAL A 83 -1.81 -32.91 7.26
C VAL A 83 -2.55 -33.47 6.03
N VAL A 84 -2.82 -32.62 5.06
CA VAL A 84 -3.43 -33.01 3.77
C VAL A 84 -2.39 -33.07 2.64
N TYR A 85 -1.24 -32.40 2.80
CA TYR A 85 -0.10 -32.44 1.89
C TYR A 85 1.21 -32.28 2.64
N GLU A 86 2.25 -33.00 2.21
CA GLU A 86 3.64 -32.90 2.71
C GLU A 86 4.59 -33.06 1.52
N SER A 87 5.56 -32.17 1.38
CA SER A 87 6.69 -32.34 0.46
C SER A 87 7.95 -31.69 1.01
N LYS A 88 9.04 -32.47 1.04
CA LYS A 88 10.37 -32.05 1.51
C LYS A 88 11.26 -31.50 0.40
N ASP A 89 10.81 -31.60 -0.86
CA ASP A 89 11.55 -31.03 -1.99
C ASP A 89 11.20 -29.54 -2.12
N ILE A 90 12.13 -28.68 -1.75
CA ILE A 90 11.97 -27.22 -1.75
C ILE A 90 11.56 -26.69 -3.13
N LYS A 91 12.07 -27.27 -4.22
CA LYS A 91 11.80 -26.79 -5.59
C LYS A 91 10.40 -27.15 -6.09
N GLU A 92 9.83 -28.24 -5.60
CA GLU A 92 8.52 -28.74 -6.02
C GLU A 92 7.43 -28.50 -4.95
N SER A 93 7.80 -28.05 -3.75
CA SER A 93 6.88 -27.94 -2.62
C SER A 93 6.04 -26.68 -2.69
N LEU A 94 4.78 -26.81 -3.12
CA LEU A 94 3.83 -25.70 -3.11
C LEU A 94 3.66 -25.05 -1.72
N ALA A 95 3.68 -25.86 -0.65
CA ALA A 95 3.65 -25.36 0.72
C ALA A 95 4.83 -24.43 1.02
N PHE A 96 6.03 -24.80 0.57
CA PHE A 96 7.22 -23.97 0.73
C PHE A 96 7.12 -22.67 -0.07
N HIS A 97 6.59 -22.71 -1.29
CA HIS A 97 6.43 -21.52 -2.14
C HIS A 97 5.51 -20.49 -1.47
N PHE A 98 4.33 -20.93 -1.04
CA PHE A 98 3.41 -20.08 -0.29
C PHE A 98 3.99 -19.62 1.05
N PHE A 99 4.69 -20.50 1.79
CA PHE A 99 5.25 -20.17 3.08
C PHE A 99 6.37 -19.13 2.98
N LYS A 100 7.26 -19.28 1.99
CA LYS A 100 8.38 -18.38 1.72
C LYS A 100 7.88 -16.97 1.39
N ASP A 101 6.84 -16.88 0.59
CA ASP A 101 6.28 -15.60 0.14
C ASP A 101 5.28 -15.03 1.17
N GLY A 102 5.17 -15.66 2.33
CA GLY A 102 4.49 -15.08 3.49
C GLY A 102 3.03 -15.47 3.65
N ILE A 103 2.48 -16.35 2.81
CA ILE A 103 1.11 -16.86 2.95
C ILE A 103 1.07 -17.94 4.04
N ARG A 104 0.01 -17.91 4.86
CA ARG A 104 -0.16 -18.75 6.04
C ARG A 104 -1.51 -19.47 6.09
N GLU A 105 -2.53 -18.90 5.46
CA GLU A 105 -3.79 -19.60 5.19
C GLU A 105 -4.31 -19.23 3.82
N ILE A 106 -4.90 -20.19 3.11
CA ILE A 106 -5.72 -19.95 1.91
C ILE A 106 -7.08 -20.62 2.16
N ARG A 107 -8.14 -19.86 1.95
CA ARG A 107 -9.52 -20.27 2.17
C ARG A 107 -10.32 -20.15 0.88
N PHE A 108 -11.04 -21.22 0.54
CA PHE A 108 -11.95 -21.26 -0.60
C PHE A 108 -13.38 -21.33 -0.11
N LEU A 109 -14.25 -20.48 -0.65
CA LEU A 109 -15.68 -20.43 -0.32
C LEU A 109 -16.53 -21.03 -1.45
N LYS A 110 -17.68 -21.57 -1.08
CA LYS A 110 -18.75 -21.92 -2.02
C LYS A 110 -19.19 -20.69 -2.81
N GLY A 111 -19.47 -20.91 -4.09
CA GLY A 111 -19.69 -19.83 -5.05
C GLY A 111 -18.46 -19.50 -5.89
N LEU A 112 -17.32 -20.15 -5.62
CA LEU A 112 -16.09 -20.04 -6.40
C LEU A 112 -16.35 -20.16 -7.90
N GLU A 113 -16.09 -19.09 -8.63
CA GLU A 113 -16.24 -19.09 -10.08
C GLU A 113 -15.07 -19.82 -10.74
N PHE A 114 -15.35 -20.45 -11.88
CA PHE A 114 -14.33 -21.22 -12.57
C PHE A 114 -13.23 -20.32 -13.16
N GLU A 115 -13.57 -19.12 -13.64
CA GLU A 115 -12.60 -18.13 -14.11
C GLU A 115 -11.66 -17.71 -12.97
N GLU A 116 -12.22 -17.46 -11.79
CA GLU A 116 -11.48 -17.16 -10.56
C GLU A 116 -10.49 -18.27 -10.16
N LEU A 117 -10.91 -19.54 -10.25
CA LEU A 117 -10.00 -20.67 -10.01
C LEU A 117 -8.86 -20.75 -11.04
N ILE A 118 -9.14 -20.46 -12.32
CA ILE A 118 -8.12 -20.45 -13.38
C ILE A 118 -7.12 -19.31 -13.16
N ASP A 119 -7.60 -18.13 -12.74
CA ASP A 119 -6.73 -17.00 -12.44
C ASP A 119 -5.82 -17.27 -11.26
N PHE A 120 -6.34 -17.91 -10.21
CA PHE A 120 -5.52 -18.40 -9.10
C PHE A 120 -4.41 -19.34 -9.58
N LEU A 121 -4.73 -20.33 -10.42
CA LEU A 121 -3.73 -21.25 -10.98
C LEU A 121 -2.68 -20.54 -11.84
N ASN A 122 -3.10 -19.54 -12.63
CA ASN A 122 -2.21 -18.74 -13.46
C ASN A 122 -1.24 -17.89 -12.64
N ILE A 123 -1.71 -17.28 -11.54
CA ILE A 123 -0.87 -16.49 -10.64
C ILE A 123 0.18 -17.37 -9.97
N VAL A 124 -0.24 -18.53 -9.43
CA VAL A 124 0.67 -19.51 -8.83
C VAL A 124 1.67 -20.07 -9.83
N ARG A 125 1.31 -20.20 -11.12
CA ARG A 125 2.25 -20.55 -12.19
C ARG A 125 3.25 -19.42 -12.48
N LYS A 126 2.80 -18.17 -12.58
CA LYS A 126 3.65 -17.02 -12.92
C LYS A 126 4.73 -16.78 -11.86
N SER A 127 4.40 -16.95 -10.58
CA SER A 127 5.37 -16.81 -9.48
C SER A 127 6.54 -17.79 -9.55
N ASP A 128 6.39 -18.94 -10.25
CA ASP A 128 7.48 -19.90 -10.41
C ASP A 128 8.59 -19.41 -11.37
N PHE A 129 8.28 -18.44 -12.25
CA PHE A 129 9.20 -17.94 -13.30
C PHE A 129 9.76 -16.55 -13.03
N ILE A 130 9.29 -15.89 -11.97
CA ILE A 130 9.71 -14.54 -11.61
C ILE A 130 11.09 -14.60 -10.93
N ASN A 131 12.09 -14.01 -11.59
CA ASN A 131 13.35 -13.65 -10.95
C ASN A 131 13.07 -12.60 -9.87
N ARG A 132 13.86 -12.63 -8.79
CA ARG A 132 13.76 -11.92 -7.49
C ARG A 132 13.62 -10.37 -7.50
N LEU A 133 13.19 -9.76 -8.60
CA LEU A 133 13.12 -8.30 -8.77
C LEU A 133 11.75 -7.79 -9.25
N GLU A 134 10.77 -8.66 -9.56
CA GLU A 134 9.44 -8.25 -10.03
C GLU A 134 8.32 -9.02 -9.30
N ASP A 135 7.76 -8.46 -8.23
CA ASP A 135 6.55 -8.87 -7.50
C ASP A 135 6.54 -10.24 -6.76
N ASP A 136 6.41 -10.19 -5.43
CA ASP A 136 6.16 -11.36 -4.58
C ASP A 136 4.77 -11.97 -4.87
N LEU A 137 4.61 -13.31 -4.81
CA LEU A 137 3.34 -14.03 -5.09
C LEU A 137 2.14 -13.47 -4.33
N VAL A 138 2.36 -12.99 -3.11
CA VAL A 138 1.34 -12.30 -2.31
C VAL A 138 0.79 -11.10 -3.07
N THR A 139 1.64 -10.23 -3.61
CA THR A 139 1.23 -9.04 -4.37
C THR A 139 0.33 -9.42 -5.54
N LEU A 140 0.71 -10.44 -6.32
CA LEU A 140 -0.08 -10.90 -7.46
C LEU A 140 -1.46 -11.46 -7.06
N LEU A 141 -1.54 -12.13 -5.90
CA LEU A 141 -2.82 -12.61 -5.36
C LEU A 141 -3.68 -11.45 -4.83
N TRP A 142 -3.06 -10.40 -4.27
CA TRP A 142 -3.76 -9.19 -3.79
C TRP A 142 -4.31 -8.35 -4.94
N GLU A 143 -3.56 -8.17 -6.03
CA GLU A 143 -3.97 -7.37 -7.19
C GLU A 143 -5.18 -7.96 -7.93
N ARG A 144 -5.39 -9.27 -7.85
CA ARG A 144 -6.45 -9.96 -8.59
C ARG A 144 -7.85 -9.79 -7.98
N ASP A 145 -7.93 -9.40 -6.70
CA ASP A 145 -9.15 -9.14 -5.93
C ASP A 145 -10.22 -10.25 -6.05
N PHE A 146 -9.86 -11.43 -5.55
CA PHE A 146 -10.72 -12.62 -5.57
C PHE A 146 -11.97 -12.48 -4.69
N SER A 147 -13.12 -12.95 -5.18
CA SER A 147 -14.40 -12.88 -4.46
C SER A 147 -14.62 -14.07 -3.51
N HIS A 148 -14.06 -15.23 -3.83
CA HIS A 148 -14.28 -16.50 -3.12
C HIS A 148 -12.98 -17.19 -2.69
N ILE A 149 -11.82 -16.63 -3.03
CA ILE A 149 -10.50 -17.09 -2.57
C ILE A 149 -9.91 -16.03 -1.64
N PHE A 150 -9.74 -16.39 -0.38
CA PHE A 150 -9.13 -15.52 0.64
C PHE A 150 -7.79 -16.10 1.07
N PHE A 151 -6.86 -15.25 1.49
CA PHE A 151 -5.60 -15.70 2.04
C PHE A 151 -5.11 -14.75 3.12
N THR A 152 -4.30 -15.29 4.02
CA THR A 152 -3.81 -14.62 5.23
C THR A 152 -2.29 -14.73 5.23
N THR A 153 -1.57 -13.63 5.51
CA THR A 153 -0.10 -13.60 5.46
C THR A 153 0.55 -13.51 6.87
N ILE A 154 1.88 -13.53 6.95
CA ILE A 154 2.67 -13.45 8.19
C ILE A 154 2.27 -12.23 9.06
N ASP A 155 1.78 -11.15 8.46
CA ASP A 155 1.32 -9.96 9.19
C ASP A 155 -0.01 -10.20 9.95
N GLU A 156 -0.74 -11.23 9.55
CA GLU A 156 -2.09 -11.54 10.03
C GLU A 156 -2.09 -12.86 10.86
N PHE A 157 -1.04 -13.69 10.75
CA PHE A 157 -0.93 -14.97 11.46
C PHE A 157 -0.43 -14.91 12.91
N LEU A 158 -0.36 -13.71 13.50
CA LEU A 158 -0.39 -13.53 14.96
C LEU A 158 -1.80 -13.31 15.50
N GLU A 159 -2.85 -13.69 14.77
CA GLU A 159 -4.25 -13.57 15.25
C GLU A 159 -5.00 -14.91 15.28
N GLY A 160 -4.40 -15.90 15.93
CA GLY A 160 -5.15 -16.95 16.60
C GLY A 160 -5.66 -16.46 17.96
N LYS A 161 -6.87 -15.86 18.02
CA LYS A 161 -7.58 -15.50 19.27
C LYS A 161 -6.70 -14.84 20.34
N SER A 162 -6.14 -13.69 20.04
CA SER A 162 -5.80 -12.69 21.04
C SER A 162 -5.63 -11.37 20.34
N SER A 163 -6.45 -10.38 20.68
CA SER A 163 -6.25 -8.98 20.31
C SER A 163 -4.78 -8.61 20.56
N SER A 164 -3.98 -8.56 19.51
CA SER A 164 -2.54 -8.37 19.63
C SER A 164 -2.28 -6.94 20.05
N VAL A 165 -1.65 -6.77 21.21
CA VAL A 165 -1.06 -5.51 21.65
C VAL A 165 0.13 -5.26 20.71
N PRO A 166 0.18 -4.16 19.92
CA PRO A 166 1.34 -3.85 19.09
C PRO A 166 2.62 -3.90 19.96
N ALA A 167 3.60 -4.69 19.57
CA ALA A 167 4.85 -4.81 20.33
C ALA A 167 5.80 -3.66 19.99
N THR A 168 5.77 -3.18 18.74
CA THR A 168 6.58 -2.04 18.25
C THR A 168 5.73 -0.97 17.55
N ILE A 169 6.37 0.13 17.13
CA ILE A 169 5.71 1.18 16.32
C ILE A 169 5.48 0.67 14.89
N GLU A 170 6.36 -0.19 14.37
CA GLU A 170 6.16 -0.82 13.05
C GLU A 170 4.90 -1.70 13.06
N ASP A 171 4.65 -2.48 14.12
CA ASP A 171 3.43 -3.29 14.26
C ASP A 171 2.14 -2.44 14.29
N PHE A 172 2.25 -1.21 14.79
CA PHE A 172 1.12 -0.27 14.83
C PHE A 172 0.93 0.43 13.48
N GLN A 173 2.01 0.61 12.71
CA GLN A 173 2.00 1.22 11.38
C GLN A 173 1.44 0.26 10.32
N SER A 174 1.87 -1.00 10.34
CA SER A 174 1.49 -2.02 9.35
C SER A 174 0.03 -2.47 9.45
N LYS A 175 -0.59 -2.33 10.63
CA LYS A 175 -1.97 -2.81 10.91
C LYS A 175 -3.08 -1.78 10.67
N LEU A 176 -2.75 -0.59 10.19
CA LEU A 176 -3.77 0.42 9.87
C LEU A 176 -4.42 0.08 8.54
N GLU A 177 -5.65 -0.43 8.59
CA GLU A 177 -6.43 -0.93 7.44
C GLU A 177 -6.54 0.11 6.30
N TYR A 178 -6.59 1.41 6.62
CA TYR A 178 -6.59 2.48 5.62
C TYR A 178 -5.19 2.85 5.09
N ARG A 179 -4.11 2.54 5.82
CA ARG A 179 -2.71 2.71 5.37
C ARG A 179 -2.16 1.60 4.51
N VAL A 180 -2.68 0.38 4.65
CA VAL A 180 -2.35 -0.72 3.74
C VAL A 180 -2.66 -0.32 2.29
N ALA A 181 -3.68 0.52 2.07
CA ALA A 181 -3.98 1.13 0.77
C ALA A 181 -2.95 2.19 0.28
N PHE A 182 -2.03 2.65 1.12
CA PHE A 182 -1.06 3.72 0.83
C PHE A 182 0.42 3.30 0.90
N GLU A 183 0.82 2.25 1.62
CA GLU A 183 2.25 2.06 2.00
C GLU A 183 3.08 1.06 1.17
N GLN A 184 2.56 0.40 0.15
CA GLN A 184 3.40 -0.46 -0.71
C GLN A 184 4.12 0.33 -1.82
N THR A 185 5.25 0.95 -1.45
CA THR A 185 6.51 1.09 -2.24
C THR A 185 7.53 1.84 -1.37
N PRO A 186 8.65 1.24 -0.97
CA PRO A 186 9.82 1.99 -0.54
C PRO A 186 10.40 2.72 -1.76
N ILE A 187 10.45 4.06 -1.73
CA ILE A 187 11.27 4.84 -2.66
C ILE A 187 12.65 4.90 -2.01
N ASP A 188 13.53 3.98 -2.39
CA ASP A 188 14.96 4.09 -2.08
C ASP A 188 15.62 4.87 -3.23
N MET A 189 15.87 6.17 -2.99
CA MET A 189 16.66 7.02 -3.89
C MET A 189 18.15 6.74 -3.63
N GLY A 190 18.64 5.64 -4.18
CA GLY A 190 20.05 5.32 -4.30
C GLY A 190 20.43 5.21 -5.77
N TYR A 191 21.05 6.26 -6.31
CA TYR A 191 21.66 6.17 -7.64
C TYR A 191 22.88 5.25 -7.58
N GLU A 192 22.75 4.03 -8.09
CA GLU A 192 23.88 3.28 -8.65
C GLU A 192 23.57 2.97 -10.11
N VAL A 193 24.41 3.50 -10.99
CA VAL A 193 24.36 3.27 -12.43
C VAL A 193 24.91 1.87 -12.69
N GLU A 194 24.02 0.88 -12.81
CA GLU A 194 24.35 -0.38 -13.46
C GLU A 194 23.80 -0.40 -14.87
N SER A 195 24.72 -0.29 -15.83
CA SER A 195 24.49 -0.62 -17.22
C SER A 195 24.22 -2.11 -17.36
N GLN A 196 23.01 -2.51 -17.73
CA GLN A 196 22.77 -3.86 -18.26
C GLN A 196 22.38 -3.81 -19.73
N GLY A 197 23.13 -4.61 -20.48
CA GLY A 197 23.17 -4.66 -21.92
C GLY A 197 21.86 -5.12 -22.55
N ASN A 198 21.53 -4.47 -23.65
CA ASN A 198 20.70 -5.04 -24.70
C ASN A 198 21.60 -5.68 -25.77
N ASN A 199 21.31 -6.95 -26.05
CA ASN A 199 21.53 -7.67 -27.31
C ASN A 199 22.87 -7.47 -28.04
N TYR A 200 23.92 -8.13 -27.53
CA TYR A 200 25.07 -8.55 -28.34
C TYR A 200 24.77 -9.87 -29.05
N ILE A 201 24.00 -9.82 -30.14
CA ILE A 201 24.12 -10.80 -31.21
C ILE A 201 24.03 -9.99 -32.51
N VAL A 202 24.95 -10.25 -33.46
CA VAL A 202 25.10 -9.67 -34.81
C VAL A 202 26.22 -8.61 -35.02
N VAL A 203 27.08 -8.28 -34.04
CA VAL A 203 28.22 -7.36 -34.30
C VAL A 203 29.60 -8.06 -34.41
N GLU A 204 29.76 -9.29 -33.94
CA GLU A 204 31.03 -10.03 -34.11
C GLU A 204 31.33 -10.40 -35.59
N ASP A 205 30.30 -10.74 -36.37
CA ASP A 205 30.49 -11.19 -37.76
C ASP A 205 30.80 -10.05 -38.74
N LEU A 206 30.38 -8.81 -38.46
CA LEU A 206 30.68 -7.65 -39.30
C LEU A 206 32.10 -7.11 -39.09
N LYS A 207 32.66 -7.26 -37.88
CA LYS A 207 34.05 -6.85 -37.59
C LYS A 207 35.09 -7.73 -38.28
N GLN A 208 34.79 -9.01 -38.48
CA GLN A 208 35.68 -9.91 -39.23
C GLN A 208 35.69 -9.61 -40.73
N VAL A 209 34.56 -9.17 -41.30
CA VAL A 209 34.46 -8.77 -42.71
C VAL A 209 35.22 -7.46 -42.96
N ILE A 210 35.11 -6.48 -42.05
CA ILE A 210 35.74 -5.15 -42.22
C ILE A 210 37.28 -5.21 -42.05
N ASN A 211 37.80 -6.08 -41.18
CA ASN A 211 39.24 -6.24 -40.98
C ASN A 211 39.97 -6.94 -42.15
N SER A 212 39.24 -7.44 -43.15
CA SER A 212 39.82 -8.11 -44.32
C SER A 212 40.13 -7.16 -45.49
N ILE A 213 39.75 -5.88 -45.40
CA ILE A 213 40.00 -4.88 -46.44
C ILE A 213 41.28 -4.11 -46.10
N SER A 214 42.40 -4.63 -46.59
CA SER A 214 43.71 -3.98 -46.54
C SER A 214 43.69 -2.63 -47.26
N GLY A 215 43.69 -1.54 -46.49
CA GLY A 215 43.80 -0.17 -47.01
C GLY A 215 43.55 0.88 -45.94
N GLY A 216 44.52 1.09 -45.05
CA GLY A 216 44.44 1.97 -43.87
C GLY A 216 44.35 3.48 -44.14
N SER A 217 43.55 3.92 -45.11
CA SER A 217 43.36 5.36 -45.41
C SER A 217 41.90 5.82 -45.46
N ILE A 218 40.91 4.94 -45.32
CA ILE A 218 39.46 5.33 -45.30
C ILE A 218 38.91 5.38 -43.87
N ILE A 219 39.47 4.57 -42.96
CA ILE A 219 39.02 4.46 -41.56
C ILE A 219 39.22 5.77 -40.79
N GLN A 220 40.25 6.53 -41.12
CA GLN A 220 40.55 7.80 -40.44
C GLN A 220 39.71 8.98 -40.92
N ALA A 221 39.04 8.85 -42.08
CA ALA A 221 38.11 9.84 -42.61
C ALA A 221 36.65 9.61 -42.17
N CYS A 222 36.36 8.48 -41.52
CA CYS A 222 35.02 8.12 -41.04
C CYS A 222 34.92 8.08 -39.51
N GLN A 223 35.97 8.50 -38.79
CA GLN A 223 35.93 8.63 -37.34
C GLN A 223 35.35 10.00 -36.99
N LEU A 224 34.02 10.03 -36.81
CA LEU A 224 33.32 11.17 -36.21
C LEU A 224 33.92 11.43 -34.82
N ASP A 225 34.26 12.69 -34.54
CA ASP A 225 34.74 13.06 -33.22
C ASP A 225 33.61 13.03 -32.17
N SER A 226 33.95 13.14 -30.88
CA SER A 226 32.95 13.04 -29.80
C SER A 226 31.94 14.19 -29.79
N GLU A 227 32.27 15.35 -30.37
CA GLU A 227 31.37 16.50 -30.48
C GLU A 227 30.51 16.41 -31.74
N GLU A 228 31.04 15.88 -32.85
CA GLU A 228 30.27 15.52 -34.05
C GLU A 228 29.28 14.40 -33.75
N MET A 229 29.68 13.36 -33.01
CA MET A 229 28.77 12.32 -32.54
C MET A 229 27.69 12.87 -31.61
N LYS A 230 28.01 13.83 -30.72
CA LYS A 230 26.99 14.51 -29.91
C LYS A 230 26.03 15.32 -30.76
N SER A 231 26.54 16.05 -31.76
CA SER A 231 25.72 16.82 -32.70
C SER A 231 24.80 15.91 -33.51
N ILE A 232 25.31 14.77 -33.98
CA ILE A 232 24.55 13.76 -34.71
C ILE A 232 23.54 13.09 -33.79
N TYR A 233 23.87 12.74 -32.55
CA TYR A 233 22.87 12.22 -31.60
C TYR A 233 21.83 13.26 -31.19
N GLN A 234 22.16 14.55 -31.22
CA GLN A 234 21.20 15.64 -31.02
C GLN A 234 20.32 15.86 -32.26
N GLU A 235 20.87 15.77 -33.48
CA GLU A 235 20.12 15.86 -34.73
C GLU A 235 19.25 14.63 -34.97
N VAL A 236 19.76 13.43 -34.71
CA VAL A 236 18.98 12.17 -34.77
C VAL A 236 17.88 12.18 -33.71
N ARG A 237 18.11 12.71 -32.50
CA ARG A 237 17.03 12.94 -31.53
C ARG A 237 15.98 13.95 -32.03
N ARG A 238 16.40 15.00 -32.75
CA ARG A 238 15.48 15.97 -33.38
C ARG A 238 14.74 15.41 -34.60
N GLU A 239 15.31 14.44 -35.30
CA GLU A 239 14.69 13.74 -36.44
C GLU A 239 13.81 12.55 -36.02
N GLU A 240 14.04 11.95 -34.84
CA GLU A 240 13.24 10.86 -34.26
C GLU A 240 12.08 11.35 -33.37
N GLU A 241 12.00 12.65 -33.07
CA GLU A 241 10.89 13.22 -32.32
C GLU A 241 9.64 13.33 -33.21
N PRO A 242 8.48 12.78 -32.81
CA PRO A 242 7.26 12.85 -33.62
C PRO A 242 6.88 14.31 -33.90
N ASP A 243 6.27 14.56 -35.07
CA ASP A 243 5.86 15.87 -35.61
C ASP A 243 5.24 16.86 -34.57
N ASP A 244 4.67 16.32 -33.49
CA ASP A 244 4.10 17.05 -32.36
C ASP A 244 5.12 17.99 -31.67
N PHE A 245 6.40 17.62 -31.51
CA PHE A 245 7.39 18.46 -30.80
C PHE A 245 7.75 19.74 -31.56
N TYR A 246 7.90 19.65 -32.88
CA TYR A 246 8.15 20.81 -33.74
C TYR A 246 7.00 21.81 -33.67
N ILE A 247 5.75 21.33 -33.55
CA ILE A 247 4.58 22.19 -33.39
C ILE A 247 4.61 22.92 -32.04
N ILE A 248 5.03 22.25 -30.96
CA ILE A 248 5.11 22.85 -29.61
C ILE A 248 6.12 24.00 -29.60
N ASP A 249 7.32 23.79 -30.13
CA ASP A 249 8.36 24.81 -30.14
C ASP A 249 7.95 26.04 -30.96
N ASN A 250 7.31 25.83 -32.12
CA ASN A 250 6.78 26.93 -32.93
C ASN A 250 5.70 27.73 -32.18
N LEU A 251 4.80 27.07 -31.43
CA LEU A 251 3.77 27.75 -30.66
C LEU A 251 4.37 28.59 -29.53
N ILE A 252 5.40 28.09 -28.86
CA ILE A 252 6.13 28.84 -27.83
C ILE A 252 6.89 30.01 -28.47
N GLU A 253 7.56 29.81 -29.62
CA GLU A 253 8.24 30.88 -30.33
C GLU A 253 7.27 32.00 -30.74
N ILE A 254 6.08 31.65 -31.25
CA ILE A 254 5.03 32.62 -31.54
C ILE A 254 4.66 33.41 -30.29
N LEU A 255 4.42 32.74 -29.15
CA LEU A 255 4.11 33.39 -27.88
C LEU A 255 5.20 34.38 -27.44
N LEU A 256 6.48 34.03 -27.66
CA LEU A 256 7.61 34.89 -27.32
C LEU A 256 7.72 36.13 -28.23
N HIS A 257 7.20 36.08 -29.45
CA HIS A 257 7.31 37.17 -30.44
C HIS A 257 6.06 38.05 -30.58
N LEU A 258 5.06 37.91 -29.71
CA LEU A 258 3.82 38.71 -29.76
C LEU A 258 4.02 40.21 -29.44
N GLY A 259 5.22 40.62 -29.02
CA GLY A 259 5.52 42.01 -28.71
C GLY A 259 4.70 42.51 -27.50
N GLU A 260 3.94 43.58 -27.71
CA GLU A 260 3.15 44.25 -26.66
C GLU A 260 1.64 44.01 -26.77
N ASP A 261 1.20 43.22 -27.74
CA ASP A 261 -0.22 42.96 -28.04
C ASP A 261 -0.87 42.05 -26.99
N VAL A 262 -1.66 42.65 -26.10
CA VAL A 262 -2.32 41.95 -24.99
C VAL A 262 -3.38 40.97 -25.51
N ASP A 263 -4.12 41.32 -26.55
CA ASP A 263 -5.17 40.46 -27.10
C ASP A 263 -4.56 39.21 -27.75
N ALA A 264 -3.40 39.36 -28.40
CA ALA A 264 -2.64 38.23 -28.93
C ALA A 264 -2.18 37.27 -27.82
N TYR A 265 -1.71 37.78 -26.66
CA TYR A 265 -1.37 36.92 -25.52
C TYR A 265 -2.60 36.17 -24.98
N GLU A 266 -3.74 36.83 -24.82
CA GLU A 266 -4.98 36.18 -24.37
C GLU A 266 -5.43 35.07 -25.35
N ASN A 267 -5.32 35.31 -26.66
CA ASN A 267 -5.62 34.32 -27.67
C ASN A 267 -4.68 33.11 -27.59
N MET A 268 -3.37 33.33 -27.40
CA MET A 268 -2.41 32.24 -27.23
C MET A 268 -2.65 31.44 -25.95
N ILE A 269 -2.94 32.11 -24.82
CA ILE A 269 -3.31 31.43 -23.57
C ILE A 269 -4.55 30.56 -23.80
N SER A 270 -5.59 31.10 -24.44
CA SER A 270 -6.79 30.32 -24.76
C SER A 270 -6.51 29.15 -25.71
N TYR A 271 -5.56 29.29 -26.63
CA TYR A 271 -5.19 28.23 -27.55
C TYR A 271 -4.48 27.08 -26.81
N PHE A 272 -3.46 27.40 -26.01
CA PHE A 272 -2.78 26.40 -25.17
C PHE A 272 -3.74 25.70 -24.21
N ASP A 273 -4.67 26.44 -23.60
CA ASP A 273 -5.70 25.86 -22.73
C ASP A 273 -6.53 24.78 -23.44
N LYS A 274 -7.07 25.11 -24.62
CA LYS A 274 -7.89 24.17 -25.42
C LYS A 274 -7.07 22.99 -25.93
N LEU A 275 -5.81 23.23 -26.30
CA LEU A 275 -4.90 22.18 -26.75
C LEU A 275 -4.61 21.18 -25.62
N ILE A 276 -4.21 21.67 -24.44
CA ILE A 276 -3.94 20.83 -23.28
C ILE A 276 -5.22 20.09 -22.85
N GLU A 277 -6.37 20.77 -22.81
CA GLU A 277 -7.66 20.15 -22.51
C GLU A 277 -7.99 19.01 -23.46
N SER A 278 -7.90 19.25 -24.77
CA SER A 278 -8.13 18.21 -25.78
C SER A 278 -7.17 17.04 -25.63
N LEU A 279 -5.88 17.29 -25.37
CA LEU A 279 -4.89 16.22 -25.18
C LEU A 279 -5.22 15.35 -23.96
N ILE A 280 -5.55 15.95 -22.82
CA ILE A 280 -5.92 15.20 -21.61
C ILE A 280 -7.24 14.45 -21.81
N GLU A 281 -8.25 15.07 -22.42
CA GLU A 281 -9.53 14.43 -22.76
C GLU A 281 -9.33 13.17 -23.61
N HIS A 282 -8.40 13.22 -24.57
CA HIS A 282 -8.06 12.10 -25.46
C HIS A 282 -6.94 11.20 -24.91
N LYS A 283 -6.66 11.26 -23.60
CA LYS A 283 -5.66 10.45 -22.89
C LYS A 283 -4.22 10.59 -23.38
N LYS A 284 -3.89 11.66 -24.11
CA LYS A 284 -2.53 11.98 -24.57
C LYS A 284 -1.76 12.78 -23.52
N LEU A 285 -1.67 12.23 -22.31
CA LEU A 285 -1.01 12.88 -21.16
C LEU A 285 0.45 13.25 -21.45
N GLU A 286 1.20 12.36 -22.11
CA GLU A 286 2.63 12.57 -22.41
C GLU A 286 2.88 13.80 -23.29
N VAL A 287 1.98 14.05 -24.26
CA VAL A 287 2.07 15.22 -25.14
C VAL A 287 1.66 16.49 -24.40
N ALA A 288 0.66 16.41 -23.52
CA ALA A 288 0.33 17.55 -22.65
C ALA A 288 1.50 17.88 -21.71
N LEU A 289 2.18 16.86 -21.19
CA LEU A 289 3.37 16.99 -20.35
C LEU A 289 4.54 17.62 -21.08
N SER A 290 4.80 17.26 -22.35
CA SER A 290 5.87 17.88 -23.13
C SER A 290 5.62 19.37 -23.31
N ILE A 291 4.39 19.79 -23.60
CA ILE A 291 4.00 21.21 -23.67
C ILE A 291 4.32 21.94 -22.35
N LEU A 292 3.88 21.38 -21.21
CA LEU A 292 4.09 21.99 -19.90
C LEU A 292 5.59 22.09 -19.54
N LYS A 293 6.37 21.04 -19.85
CA LYS A 293 7.82 21.02 -19.68
C LYS A 293 8.50 22.08 -20.55
N SER A 294 8.16 22.18 -21.83
CA SER A 294 8.77 23.17 -22.72
C SER A 294 8.46 24.61 -22.26
N LEU A 295 7.23 24.87 -21.82
CA LEU A 295 6.85 26.15 -21.23
C LEU A 295 7.65 26.47 -19.95
N SER A 296 7.79 25.49 -19.04
CA SER A 296 8.57 25.65 -17.81
C SER A 296 10.06 25.86 -18.09
N ASN A 297 10.64 25.06 -18.98
CA ASN A 297 12.04 25.17 -19.40
C ASN A 297 12.31 26.53 -20.05
N THR A 298 11.36 27.07 -20.81
CA THR A 298 11.46 28.41 -21.42
C THR A 298 11.56 29.50 -20.34
N MET A 299 10.79 29.39 -19.25
CA MET A 299 10.89 30.31 -18.11
C MET A 299 12.23 30.21 -17.37
N GLU A 300 12.84 29.03 -17.33
CA GLU A 300 14.10 28.81 -16.62
C GLU A 300 15.34 29.18 -17.45
N SER A 301 15.27 29.01 -18.77
CA SER A 301 16.42 29.13 -19.66
C SER A 301 16.60 30.51 -20.30
N ILE A 302 15.54 31.33 -20.36
CA ILE A 302 15.55 32.59 -21.10
C ILE A 302 15.09 33.74 -20.19
N VAL A 303 15.67 34.93 -20.39
CA VAL A 303 15.19 36.16 -19.76
C VAL A 303 13.94 36.63 -20.49
N LEU A 304 12.78 36.43 -19.86
CA LEU A 304 11.47 36.77 -20.41
C LEU A 304 10.99 38.15 -19.97
N LYS A 305 10.15 38.78 -20.79
CA LYS A 305 9.39 39.99 -20.43
C LYS A 305 8.23 39.64 -19.50
N ASP A 306 7.80 40.58 -18.68
CA ASP A 306 6.70 40.42 -17.72
C ASP A 306 5.42 39.82 -18.34
N LYS A 307 5.05 40.26 -19.55
CA LYS A 307 3.86 39.75 -20.27
C LYS A 307 4.01 38.27 -20.68
N GLN A 308 5.21 37.87 -21.10
CA GLN A 308 5.50 36.48 -21.46
C GLN A 308 5.47 35.59 -20.21
N ILE A 309 6.10 36.05 -19.11
CA ILE A 309 6.06 35.37 -17.81
C ILE A 309 4.60 35.20 -17.36
N PHE A 310 3.81 36.28 -17.41
CA PHE A 310 2.39 36.24 -17.04
C PHE A 310 1.60 35.24 -17.89
N ALA A 311 1.81 35.24 -19.21
CA ALA A 311 1.12 34.32 -20.11
C ALA A 311 1.48 32.85 -19.82
N ILE A 312 2.77 32.53 -19.69
CA ILE A 312 3.21 31.17 -19.39
C ILE A 312 2.70 30.72 -18.02
N GLN A 313 2.81 31.54 -16.98
CA GLN A 313 2.29 31.23 -15.65
C GLN A 313 0.79 30.96 -15.68
N ARG A 314 0.02 31.74 -16.44
CA ARG A 314 -1.42 31.54 -16.56
C ARG A 314 -1.75 30.22 -17.26
N ILE A 315 -1.01 29.85 -18.32
CA ILE A 315 -1.16 28.54 -18.99
C ILE A 315 -0.85 27.40 -18.01
N LEU A 316 0.26 27.47 -17.27
CA LEU A 316 0.62 26.46 -16.28
C LEU A 316 -0.43 26.37 -15.15
N GLU A 317 -0.92 27.49 -14.64
CA GLU A 317 -1.98 27.52 -13.62
C GLU A 317 -3.29 26.90 -14.11
N ASN A 318 -3.58 26.96 -15.42
CA ASN A 318 -4.81 26.42 -15.99
C ASN A 318 -4.88 24.89 -15.90
N THR A 319 -3.76 24.19 -15.69
CA THR A 319 -3.74 22.75 -15.34
C THR A 319 -4.50 22.43 -14.06
N SER A 320 -4.72 23.42 -13.20
CA SER A 320 -5.45 23.29 -11.93
C SER A 320 -6.97 23.42 -12.07
N LYS A 321 -7.51 23.57 -13.28
CA LYS A 321 -8.95 23.72 -13.51
C LYS A 321 -9.70 22.41 -13.19
N PRO A 322 -10.90 22.48 -12.60
CA PRO A 322 -11.65 21.28 -12.19
C PRO A 322 -11.89 20.25 -13.31
N HIS A 323 -12.20 20.68 -14.53
CA HIS A 323 -12.48 19.76 -15.64
C HIS A 323 -11.24 18.97 -16.09
N LEU A 324 -10.04 19.58 -16.08
CA LEU A 324 -8.80 18.87 -16.39
C LEU A 324 -8.50 17.80 -15.33
N ILE A 325 -8.77 18.11 -14.07
CA ILE A 325 -8.60 17.17 -12.96
C ILE A 325 -9.65 16.04 -13.04
N GLU A 326 -10.86 16.31 -13.54
CA GLU A 326 -11.85 15.28 -13.83
C GLU A 326 -11.37 14.33 -14.95
N TYR A 327 -10.83 14.85 -16.05
CA TYR A 327 -10.26 14.01 -17.10
C TYR A 327 -9.06 13.20 -16.61
N LEU A 328 -8.18 13.81 -15.81
CA LEU A 328 -7.11 13.09 -15.13
C LEU A 328 -7.67 11.94 -14.29
N GLY A 329 -8.75 12.18 -13.54
CA GLY A 329 -9.43 11.14 -12.77
C GLY A 329 -9.94 9.96 -13.60
N LYS A 330 -10.48 10.22 -14.79
CA LYS A 330 -10.89 9.18 -15.75
C LYS A 330 -9.70 8.34 -16.20
N ILE A 331 -8.59 8.98 -16.59
CA ILE A 331 -7.33 8.31 -16.95
C ILE A 331 -6.85 7.41 -15.82
N LEU A 332 -6.85 7.90 -14.58
CA LEU A 332 -6.36 7.16 -13.41
C LEU A 332 -7.23 5.95 -13.02
N ASN A 333 -8.53 5.97 -13.35
CA ASN A 333 -9.48 4.93 -13.00
C ASN A 333 -9.62 3.82 -14.06
N GLU A 334 -9.19 4.06 -15.29
CA GLU A 334 -9.40 3.14 -16.41
C GLU A 334 -8.32 2.05 -16.55
N ASN A 335 -7.34 2.02 -15.63
CA ASN A 335 -6.31 0.97 -15.52
C ASN A 335 -5.48 0.75 -16.80
N ASP A 336 -5.42 1.76 -17.68
CA ASP A 336 -4.45 1.84 -18.75
C ASP A 336 -3.06 1.97 -18.13
N GLY A 337 -2.01 1.40 -18.74
CA GLY A 337 -0.62 1.38 -18.23
C GLY A 337 0.08 2.75 -18.17
N VAL A 338 -0.62 3.76 -17.63
CA VAL A 338 -0.19 5.13 -17.48
C VAL A 338 1.01 5.17 -16.53
N ASN A 339 2.06 5.82 -16.99
CA ASN A 339 3.30 5.90 -16.26
C ASN A 339 3.12 6.77 -14.98
N PHE A 340 3.60 6.24 -13.85
CA PHE A 340 3.51 6.92 -12.56
C PHE A 340 4.30 8.23 -12.50
N ASP A 341 5.49 8.25 -13.09
CA ASP A 341 6.35 9.42 -13.16
C ASP A 341 5.70 10.54 -13.99
N SER A 342 5.06 10.19 -15.10
CA SER A 342 4.31 11.15 -15.93
C SER A 342 3.16 11.81 -15.16
N ILE A 343 2.36 11.03 -14.43
CA ILE A 343 1.29 11.59 -13.59
C ILE A 343 1.87 12.47 -12.49
N ASN A 344 2.93 12.02 -11.81
CA ASN A 344 3.56 12.78 -10.75
C ASN A 344 4.10 14.13 -11.27
N GLN A 345 4.74 14.13 -12.44
CA GLN A 345 5.20 15.35 -13.10
C GLN A 345 4.03 16.24 -13.52
N TYR A 346 2.94 15.68 -14.02
CA TYR A 346 1.75 16.48 -14.40
C TYR A 346 1.17 17.19 -13.17
N LEU A 347 1.01 16.47 -12.07
CA LEU A 347 0.57 17.02 -10.79
C LEU A 347 1.52 18.11 -10.28
N SER A 348 2.82 18.01 -10.57
CA SER A 348 3.84 18.99 -10.14
C SER A 348 3.62 20.41 -10.70
N PHE A 349 2.95 20.53 -11.85
CA PHE A 349 2.58 21.82 -12.46
C PHE A 349 1.34 22.47 -11.83
N MET A 350 0.56 21.74 -11.02
CA MET A 350 -0.67 22.26 -10.44
C MET A 350 -0.42 23.23 -9.28
N GLY A 351 -1.12 24.36 -9.23
CA GLY A 351 -1.04 25.33 -8.13
C GLY A 351 -2.06 25.08 -7.01
N LYS A 352 -2.12 25.99 -6.05
CA LYS A 352 -3.07 25.94 -4.91
C LYS A 352 -4.55 25.90 -5.33
N LYS A 353 -4.89 26.38 -6.54
CA LYS A 353 -6.24 26.30 -7.10
C LYS A 353 -6.70 24.85 -7.31
N ALA A 354 -5.77 23.89 -7.39
CA ALA A 354 -6.08 22.47 -7.56
C ALA A 354 -6.51 21.77 -6.26
N ILE A 355 -6.31 22.38 -5.08
CA ILE A 355 -6.54 21.70 -3.78
C ILE A 355 -7.97 21.18 -3.68
N ASP A 356 -8.97 22.03 -3.95
CA ASP A 356 -10.39 21.68 -3.87
C ASP A 356 -10.76 20.57 -4.87
N PRO A 357 -10.48 20.71 -6.18
CA PRO A 357 -10.73 19.65 -7.14
C PRO A 357 -10.00 18.32 -6.85
N LEU A 358 -8.73 18.36 -6.39
CA LEU A 358 -7.98 17.17 -6.03
C LEU A 358 -8.60 16.47 -4.81
N CYS A 359 -9.09 17.24 -3.82
CA CYS A 359 -9.84 16.68 -2.69
C CYS A 359 -11.14 16.00 -3.15
N LEU A 360 -11.86 16.58 -4.12
CA LEU A 360 -13.06 15.94 -4.68
C LEU A 360 -12.70 14.67 -5.45
N LEU A 361 -11.64 14.70 -6.27
CA LEU A 361 -11.17 13.55 -7.04
C LEU A 361 -10.84 12.34 -6.14
N LEU A 362 -10.29 12.56 -4.95
CA LEU A 362 -9.99 11.47 -4.01
C LEU A 362 -11.21 10.60 -3.66
N LYS A 363 -12.43 11.15 -3.75
CA LYS A 363 -13.68 10.40 -3.49
C LYS A 363 -13.99 9.38 -4.58
N ASP A 364 -13.53 9.62 -5.80
CA ASP A 364 -13.90 8.85 -6.99
C ASP A 364 -12.77 7.92 -7.48
N LEU A 365 -11.55 8.06 -6.95
CA LEU A 365 -10.42 7.22 -7.32
C LEU A 365 -10.60 5.79 -6.81
N ARG A 366 -10.24 4.80 -7.64
CA ARG A 366 -10.30 3.36 -7.32
C ARG A 366 -8.98 2.80 -6.79
N SER A 367 -7.85 3.26 -7.34
CA SER A 367 -6.50 2.77 -7.00
C SER A 367 -5.91 3.45 -5.77
N GLY A 368 -5.43 2.65 -4.80
CA GLY A 368 -4.72 3.15 -3.61
C GLY A 368 -3.43 3.91 -3.95
N LYS A 369 -2.68 3.44 -4.96
CA LYS A 369 -1.47 4.10 -5.50
C LYS A 369 -1.75 5.54 -5.92
N TRP A 370 -2.81 5.75 -6.70
CA TRP A 370 -3.19 7.08 -7.16
C TRP A 370 -3.76 7.95 -6.04
N ARG A 371 -4.55 7.38 -5.11
CA ARG A 371 -4.98 8.10 -3.91
C ARG A 371 -3.80 8.61 -3.10
N LYS A 372 -2.75 7.79 -2.90
CA LYS A 372 -1.52 8.20 -2.22
C LYS A 372 -0.87 9.40 -2.91
N LEU A 373 -0.64 9.29 -4.21
CA LEU A 373 0.05 10.33 -4.98
C LEU A 373 -0.72 11.67 -4.92
N ILE A 374 -2.04 11.62 -5.04
CA ILE A 374 -2.90 12.80 -4.93
C ILE A 374 -2.86 13.39 -3.51
N CYS A 375 -2.92 12.56 -2.47
CA CYS A 375 -2.72 13.00 -1.09
C CYS A 375 -1.36 13.69 -0.88
N GLU A 376 -0.28 13.13 -1.43
CA GLU A 376 1.06 13.71 -1.36
C GLU A 376 1.13 15.06 -2.08
N ARG A 377 0.47 15.18 -3.23
CA ARG A 377 0.39 16.46 -3.94
C ARG A 377 -0.38 17.51 -3.14
N ILE A 378 -1.54 17.14 -2.58
CA ILE A 378 -2.33 18.06 -1.75
C ILE A 378 -1.53 18.50 -0.51
N ALA A 379 -0.83 17.57 0.15
CA ALA A 379 0.02 17.90 1.29
C ALA A 379 1.10 18.92 0.92
N ALA A 380 1.78 18.74 -0.22
CA ALA A 380 2.77 19.69 -0.71
C ALA A 380 2.18 21.08 -0.98
N LEU A 381 0.98 21.16 -1.56
CA LEU A 381 0.28 22.44 -1.82
C LEU A 381 -0.19 23.14 -0.53
N CYS A 382 -0.42 22.37 0.54
CA CYS A 382 -0.89 22.83 1.84
C CYS A 382 0.22 23.00 2.90
N GLN A 383 1.50 22.86 2.51
CA GLN A 383 2.62 22.88 3.47
C GLN A 383 2.66 24.17 4.31
N GLU A 384 2.38 25.31 3.66
CA GLU A 384 2.37 26.63 4.29
C GLU A 384 1.00 27.01 4.88
N ASP A 385 -0.09 26.49 4.32
CA ASP A 385 -1.45 26.80 4.74
C ASP A 385 -2.39 25.61 4.55
N ILE A 386 -2.87 25.07 5.66
CA ILE A 386 -3.80 23.95 5.73
C ILE A 386 -5.28 24.39 5.68
N THR A 387 -5.55 25.69 5.81
CA THR A 387 -6.92 26.23 5.80
C THR A 387 -7.76 25.75 4.62
N PRO A 388 -7.23 25.66 3.38
CA PRO A 388 -7.99 25.16 2.22
C PRO A 388 -8.59 23.76 2.42
N ILE A 389 -7.89 22.84 3.11
CA ILE A 389 -8.40 21.48 3.34
C ILE A 389 -9.24 21.34 4.61
N SER A 390 -9.24 22.34 5.49
CA SER A 390 -9.88 22.25 6.81
C SER A 390 -11.39 21.95 6.74
N LYS A 391 -12.08 22.43 5.71
CA LYS A 391 -13.51 22.16 5.47
C LYS A 391 -13.80 20.67 5.20
N PHE A 392 -12.85 19.93 4.62
CA PHE A 392 -13.02 18.51 4.30
C PHE A 392 -12.81 17.60 5.51
N LEU A 393 -12.25 18.11 6.62
CA LEU A 393 -12.16 17.37 7.89
C LEU A 393 -13.50 17.28 8.64
N SER A 394 -14.58 17.83 8.07
CA SER A 394 -15.94 17.71 8.59
C SER A 394 -16.84 16.86 7.68
N ASP A 395 -16.26 16.13 6.71
CA ASP A 395 -16.99 15.24 5.82
C ASP A 395 -17.54 14.02 6.58
N ASP A 396 -18.71 13.53 6.20
CA ASP A 396 -19.35 12.39 6.89
C ASP A 396 -18.77 11.04 6.48
N ASN A 397 -18.03 10.95 5.37
CA ASN A 397 -17.49 9.70 4.86
C ASN A 397 -16.19 9.32 5.60
N PRO A 398 -16.17 8.23 6.39
CA PRO A 398 -14.98 7.83 7.16
C PRO A 398 -13.76 7.50 6.29
N PHE A 399 -13.98 6.88 5.12
CA PHE A 399 -12.89 6.53 4.20
C PHE A 399 -12.23 7.80 3.66
N PHE A 400 -13.02 8.79 3.23
CA PHE A 400 -12.50 10.06 2.76
C PHE A 400 -11.83 10.87 3.89
N LEU A 401 -12.41 10.89 5.10
CA LEU A 401 -11.79 11.51 6.27
C LEU A 401 -10.40 10.94 6.57
N SER A 402 -10.19 9.63 6.41
CA SER A 402 -8.87 9.01 6.58
C SER A 402 -7.83 9.60 5.63
N HIS A 403 -8.20 9.95 4.39
CA HIS A 403 -7.29 10.65 3.46
C HIS A 403 -6.96 12.05 3.95
N MET A 404 -7.95 12.79 4.45
CA MET A 404 -7.73 14.14 4.98
C MET A 404 -6.85 14.11 6.23
N ILE A 405 -7.05 13.14 7.13
CA ILE A 405 -6.20 12.92 8.31
C ILE A 405 -4.78 12.54 7.90
N TYR A 406 -4.61 11.69 6.89
CA TYR A 406 -3.30 11.36 6.31
C TYR A 406 -2.59 12.62 5.81
N ILE A 407 -3.27 13.48 5.05
CA ILE A 407 -2.72 14.74 4.53
C ILE A 407 -2.28 15.65 5.69
N VAL A 408 -3.10 15.82 6.73
CA VAL A 408 -2.73 16.59 7.94
C VAL A 408 -1.45 16.03 8.57
N GLY A 409 -1.37 14.71 8.71
CA GLY A 409 -0.18 14.04 9.25
C GLY A 409 1.07 14.17 8.37
N LYS A 410 0.90 14.17 7.03
CA LYS A 410 1.98 14.34 6.05
C LYS A 410 2.52 15.78 6.06
N ILE A 411 1.66 16.78 6.17
CA ILE A 411 2.05 18.20 6.32
C ILE A 411 2.93 18.37 7.56
N GLY A 412 2.58 17.71 8.67
CA GLY A 412 3.41 17.65 9.87
C GLY A 412 3.60 18.99 10.62
N ASN A 413 3.00 20.09 10.15
CA ASN A 413 3.07 21.39 10.80
C ASN A 413 2.33 21.32 12.16
N PRO A 414 3.00 21.57 13.30
CA PRO A 414 2.36 21.44 14.60
C PRO A 414 1.10 22.30 14.82
N SER A 415 0.94 23.40 14.07
CA SER A 415 -0.25 24.25 14.13
C SER A 415 -1.49 23.58 13.55
N SER A 416 -1.32 22.50 12.78
CA SER A 416 -2.41 21.73 12.17
C SER A 416 -3.13 20.82 13.17
N ILE A 417 -2.52 20.53 14.33
CA ILE A 417 -3.08 19.62 15.33
C ILE A 417 -4.47 20.04 15.82
N LYS A 418 -4.74 21.35 15.84
CA LYS A 418 -6.05 21.90 16.24
C LYS A 418 -7.20 21.42 15.36
N TYR A 419 -6.93 21.06 14.10
CA TYR A 419 -7.94 20.56 13.18
C TYR A 419 -8.34 19.10 13.43
N LEU A 420 -7.54 18.35 14.21
CA LEU A 420 -7.84 16.96 14.59
C LEU A 420 -8.75 16.86 15.83
N GLY A 421 -8.94 17.96 16.56
CA GLY A 421 -9.59 17.95 17.88
C GLY A 421 -11.01 17.36 17.88
N ASN A 422 -11.82 17.68 16.87
CA ASN A 422 -13.19 17.18 16.75
C ASN A 422 -13.24 15.68 16.38
N LEU A 423 -12.21 15.18 15.68
CA LEU A 423 -12.16 13.82 15.18
C LEU A 423 -11.75 12.80 16.25
N ILE A 424 -11.24 13.26 17.41
CA ILE A 424 -10.90 12.42 18.57
C ILE A 424 -12.12 11.66 19.10
N ASN A 425 -13.32 12.23 18.97
CA ASN A 425 -14.57 11.62 19.42
C ASN A 425 -15.46 11.20 18.24
N HIS A 426 -14.88 10.99 17.06
CA HIS A 426 -15.64 10.59 15.88
C HIS A 426 -16.37 9.26 16.12
N ASN A 427 -17.55 9.07 15.52
CA ASN A 427 -18.37 7.87 15.75
C ASN A 427 -17.68 6.60 15.24
N ASP A 428 -17.00 6.69 14.10
CA ASP A 428 -16.25 5.58 13.51
C ASP A 428 -14.92 5.35 14.26
N PRO A 429 -14.68 4.15 14.84
CA PRO A 429 -13.44 3.83 15.53
C PRO A 429 -12.20 3.84 14.63
N LYS A 430 -12.32 3.57 13.33
CA LYS A 430 -11.18 3.59 12.41
C LYS A 430 -10.69 5.03 12.17
N VAL A 431 -11.61 6.00 12.09
CA VAL A 431 -11.25 7.43 12.02
C VAL A 431 -10.54 7.86 13.30
N ARG A 432 -11.07 7.45 14.46
CA ARG A 432 -10.43 7.70 15.76
C ARG A 432 -9.02 7.09 15.81
N GLU A 433 -8.82 5.91 15.24
CA GLU A 433 -7.51 5.27 15.15
C GLU A 433 -6.51 6.07 14.29
N GLU A 434 -6.91 6.53 13.11
CA GLU A 434 -6.06 7.35 12.25
C GLU A 434 -5.68 8.67 12.94
N VAL A 435 -6.63 9.29 13.66
CA VAL A 435 -6.34 10.48 14.48
C VAL A 435 -5.31 10.15 15.55
N LEU A 436 -5.50 9.06 16.30
CA LEU A 436 -4.57 8.63 17.34
C LEU A 436 -3.15 8.41 16.77
N TYR A 437 -3.05 7.80 15.60
CA TYR A 437 -1.80 7.61 14.90
C TYR A 437 -1.14 8.94 14.51
N VAL A 438 -1.91 9.86 13.90
CA VAL A 438 -1.38 11.15 13.46
C VAL A 438 -0.94 11.99 14.66
N LEU A 439 -1.70 11.98 15.76
CA LEU A 439 -1.30 12.64 17.00
C LEU A 439 0.04 12.12 17.52
N TYR A 440 0.30 10.82 17.43
CA TYR A 440 1.61 10.27 17.78
C TYR A 440 2.76 10.87 16.95
N LYS A 441 2.55 11.07 15.64
CA LYS A 441 3.55 11.74 14.76
C LYS A 441 3.83 13.19 15.17
N PHE A 442 2.87 13.88 15.78
CA PHE A 442 3.06 15.24 16.31
C PHE A 442 3.88 15.28 17.60
N GLY A 443 4.32 14.13 18.13
CA GLY A 443 5.16 14.04 19.32
C GLY A 443 4.48 14.68 20.53
N ASP A 444 5.24 15.43 21.32
CA ASP A 444 4.77 15.96 22.61
C ASP A 444 3.48 16.80 22.52
N LYS A 445 3.32 17.57 21.43
CA LYS A 445 2.10 18.34 21.17
C LYS A 445 0.87 17.45 20.96
N GLY A 446 1.07 16.24 20.44
CA GLY A 446 0.05 15.19 20.35
C GLY A 446 -0.31 14.54 21.67
N GLY A 447 0.62 14.50 22.63
CA GLY A 447 0.48 13.78 23.89
C GLY A 447 -0.79 14.11 24.68
N GLU A 448 -1.13 15.40 24.80
CA GLU A 448 -2.33 15.86 25.52
C GLU A 448 -3.63 15.31 24.89
N LEU A 449 -3.67 15.20 23.57
CA LEU A 449 -4.83 14.69 22.84
C LEU A 449 -4.87 13.16 22.85
N ILE A 450 -3.71 12.49 22.79
CA ILE A 450 -3.61 11.02 22.93
C ILE A 450 -4.17 10.57 24.29
N GLN A 451 -3.95 11.34 25.37
CA GLN A 451 -4.47 11.02 26.69
C GLN A 451 -5.99 10.78 26.70
N LYS A 452 -6.75 11.49 25.84
CA LYS A 452 -8.21 11.35 25.74
C LYS A 452 -8.65 9.96 25.27
N PHE A 453 -7.81 9.28 24.48
CA PHE A 453 -8.09 7.93 23.98
C PHE A 453 -7.90 6.84 25.04
N LEU A 454 -7.30 7.13 26.20
CA LEU A 454 -7.17 6.16 27.29
C LEU A 454 -8.52 5.73 27.88
N THR A 455 -9.58 6.47 27.57
CA THR A 455 -10.98 6.21 27.94
C THR A 455 -11.88 5.96 26.74
N ASP A 456 -11.33 5.69 25.55
CA ASP A 456 -12.11 5.36 24.35
C ASP A 456 -13.07 4.19 24.60
N PRO A 457 -14.30 4.16 24.03
CA PRO A 457 -15.21 3.03 24.17
C PRO A 457 -14.61 1.70 23.68
N VAL A 458 -13.73 1.73 22.67
CA VAL A 458 -13.11 0.53 22.08
C VAL A 458 -11.83 0.15 22.83
N SER A 459 -11.76 -1.11 23.30
CA SER A 459 -10.61 -1.60 24.07
C SER A 459 -9.28 -1.49 23.32
N GLU A 460 -9.30 -1.79 22.03
CA GLU A 460 -8.12 -1.74 21.17
C GLU A 460 -7.52 -0.34 21.07
N LEU A 461 -8.37 0.69 20.97
CA LEU A 461 -7.92 2.10 20.96
C LEU A 461 -7.34 2.51 22.31
N ARG A 462 -7.93 2.06 23.44
CA ARG A 462 -7.35 2.31 24.76
C ARG A 462 -5.97 1.66 24.92
N MET A 463 -5.80 0.44 24.40
CA MET A 463 -4.53 -0.28 24.39
C MET A 463 -3.46 0.48 23.60
N LYS A 464 -3.76 0.80 22.34
CA LYS A 464 -2.87 1.58 21.44
C LYS A 464 -2.52 2.93 22.09
N ALA A 465 -3.52 3.66 22.58
CA ALA A 465 -3.33 4.94 23.24
C ALA A 465 -2.43 4.86 24.47
N SER A 466 -2.55 3.81 25.30
CA SER A 466 -1.70 3.66 26.49
C SER A 466 -0.22 3.60 26.14
N LEU A 467 0.16 2.83 25.11
CA LEU A 467 1.54 2.68 24.67
C LEU A 467 2.05 3.95 23.98
N LEU A 468 1.26 4.52 23.07
CA LEU A 468 1.64 5.74 22.36
C LEU A 468 1.78 6.93 23.30
N PHE A 469 0.88 7.05 24.30
CA PHE A 469 0.95 8.09 25.32
C PHE A 469 2.23 7.99 26.14
N ALA A 470 2.57 6.77 26.59
CA ALA A 470 3.80 6.51 27.34
C ALA A 470 5.06 6.84 26.54
N LYS A 471 5.12 6.42 25.27
CA LYS A 471 6.26 6.73 24.39
C LYS A 471 6.41 8.23 24.12
N THR A 472 5.28 8.91 23.89
CA THR A 472 5.25 10.32 23.50
C THR A 472 5.57 11.24 24.67
N THR A 473 4.95 11.01 25.83
CA THR A 473 5.02 11.91 26.99
C THR A 473 5.97 11.40 28.09
N LYS A 474 6.49 10.18 27.94
CA LYS A 474 7.52 9.58 28.81
C LYS A 474 7.07 9.57 30.27
N GLU A 475 7.90 10.08 31.18
CA GLU A 475 7.61 10.09 32.62
C GLU A 475 6.31 10.82 32.97
N ARG A 476 5.89 11.84 32.18
CA ARG A 476 4.60 12.54 32.39
C ARG A 476 3.38 11.64 32.20
N ALA A 477 3.50 10.52 31.45
CA ALA A 477 2.42 9.57 31.31
C ALA A 477 2.13 8.76 32.58
N PHE A 478 3.08 8.73 33.52
CA PHE A 478 3.03 7.82 34.66
C PHE A 478 1.79 8.03 35.53
N GLU A 479 1.53 9.27 35.96
CA GLU A 479 0.39 9.56 36.83
C GLU A 479 -0.96 9.24 36.16
N PRO A 480 -1.26 9.71 34.93
CA PRO A 480 -2.51 9.37 34.25
C PRO A 480 -2.71 7.86 34.04
N LEU A 481 -1.66 7.13 33.62
CA LEU A 481 -1.74 5.69 33.43
C LEU A 481 -1.93 4.94 34.76
N LYS A 482 -1.26 5.40 35.83
CA LYS A 482 -1.38 4.83 37.18
C LYS A 482 -2.79 5.02 37.73
N GLU A 483 -3.39 6.19 37.54
CA GLU A 483 -4.77 6.47 37.96
C GLU A 483 -5.76 5.51 37.31
N ILE A 484 -5.63 5.28 36.00
CA ILE A 484 -6.49 4.34 35.27
C ILE A 484 -6.27 2.90 35.77
N LEU A 485 -5.01 2.47 35.92
CA LEU A 485 -4.65 1.14 36.42
C LEU A 485 -5.25 0.84 37.80
N LEU A 486 -5.28 1.85 38.67
CA LEU A 486 -5.77 1.74 40.04
C LEU A 486 -7.28 2.00 40.19
N SER A 487 -7.97 2.34 39.10
CA SER A 487 -9.42 2.58 39.09
C SER A 487 -10.22 1.33 39.49
N LYS A 488 -11.45 1.56 39.95
CA LYS A 488 -12.30 0.48 40.53
C LYS A 488 -12.59 -0.65 39.55
N ASP A 489 -12.71 -0.36 38.26
CA ASP A 489 -13.15 -1.32 37.25
C ASP A 489 -12.04 -1.85 36.35
N PHE A 490 -10.81 -1.31 36.44
CA PHE A 490 -9.70 -1.73 35.59
C PHE A 490 -9.43 -3.24 35.66
N TYR A 491 -9.49 -3.83 36.85
CA TYR A 491 -9.27 -5.27 37.02
C TYR A 491 -10.28 -6.14 36.25
N LYS A 492 -11.42 -5.60 35.84
CA LYS A 492 -12.45 -6.33 35.06
C LYS A 492 -12.13 -6.39 33.57
N ARG A 493 -11.26 -5.51 33.05
CA ARG A 493 -10.84 -5.44 31.64
C ARG A 493 -10.25 -6.78 31.16
N ASP A 494 -10.13 -6.97 29.85
CA ASP A 494 -9.51 -8.16 29.30
C ASP A 494 -8.01 -8.22 29.64
N TYR A 495 -7.40 -9.39 29.43
CA TYR A 495 -5.99 -9.60 29.78
C TYR A 495 -5.04 -8.77 28.91
N ASN A 496 -5.35 -8.62 27.62
CA ASN A 496 -4.50 -7.90 26.67
C ASN A 496 -4.48 -6.42 27.02
N GLU A 497 -5.64 -5.86 27.36
CA GLU A 497 -5.76 -4.48 27.81
C GLU A 497 -4.99 -4.25 29.12
N LYS A 498 -5.11 -5.15 30.09
CA LYS A 498 -4.27 -5.08 31.30
C LYS A 498 -2.78 -5.06 30.94
N SER A 499 -2.34 -6.06 30.19
CA SER A 499 -0.94 -6.23 29.80
C SER A 499 -0.39 -4.98 29.10
N SER A 500 -1.19 -4.38 28.21
CA SER A 500 -0.85 -3.14 27.49
C SER A 500 -0.59 -1.97 28.44
N PHE A 501 -1.49 -1.68 29.39
CA PHE A 501 -1.30 -0.61 30.37
C PHE A 501 -0.11 -0.85 31.32
N PHE A 502 0.12 -2.10 31.71
CA PHE A 502 1.29 -2.47 32.51
C PHE A 502 2.60 -2.27 31.74
N ARG A 503 2.61 -2.59 30.43
CA ARG A 503 3.74 -2.33 29.54
C ARG A 503 3.94 -0.83 29.33
N ALA A 504 2.88 -0.07 29.09
CA ALA A 504 2.91 1.38 28.96
C ALA A 504 3.50 2.05 30.20
N LEU A 505 3.11 1.60 31.41
CA LEU A 505 3.69 2.10 32.65
C LEU A 505 5.20 1.83 32.76
N ALA A 506 5.69 0.67 32.31
CA ALA A 506 7.12 0.41 32.25
C ALA A 506 7.85 1.30 31.24
N GLU A 507 7.23 1.55 30.09
CA GLU A 507 7.77 2.44 29.05
C GLU A 507 7.98 3.88 29.55
N THR A 508 7.23 4.32 30.56
CA THR A 508 7.41 5.67 31.15
C THR A 508 8.77 5.87 31.82
N GLY A 509 9.47 4.79 32.20
CA GLY A 509 10.73 4.87 32.93
C GLY A 509 10.62 5.41 34.37
N SER A 510 9.41 5.61 34.89
CA SER A 510 9.20 6.18 36.23
C SER A 510 9.77 5.29 37.34
N LYS A 511 10.52 5.90 38.26
CA LYS A 511 11.10 5.23 39.44
C LYS A 511 10.04 4.77 40.44
N ASP A 512 8.86 5.40 40.42
CA ASP A 512 7.74 5.09 41.31
C ASP A 512 6.94 3.86 40.87
N LEU A 513 7.27 3.28 39.71
CA LEU A 513 6.59 2.10 39.19
C LEU A 513 6.78 0.86 40.09
N VAL A 514 8.01 0.62 40.57
CA VAL A 514 8.35 -0.60 41.34
C VAL A 514 7.49 -0.73 42.61
N PRO A 515 7.35 0.31 43.46
CA PRO A 515 6.42 0.27 44.60
C PRO A 515 4.97 -0.06 44.22
N VAL A 516 4.46 0.51 43.12
CA VAL A 516 3.09 0.27 42.63
C VAL A 516 2.92 -1.18 42.22
N LEU A 517 3.83 -1.71 41.40
CA LEU A 517 3.77 -3.11 40.92
C LEU A 517 3.87 -4.10 42.08
N ARG A 518 4.76 -3.88 43.05
CA ARG A 518 4.88 -4.74 44.25
C ARG A 518 3.60 -4.76 45.07
N LYS A 519 2.94 -3.60 45.24
CA LYS A 519 1.64 -3.50 45.92
C LYS A 519 0.56 -4.31 45.20
N ILE A 520 0.53 -4.28 43.86
CA ILE A 520 -0.43 -5.04 43.07
C ILE A 520 -0.13 -6.55 43.12
N ALA A 521 1.13 -6.95 42.92
CA ALA A 521 1.57 -8.34 42.91
C ALA A 521 1.25 -9.09 44.22
N ASN A 522 1.29 -8.39 45.36
CA ASN A 522 1.03 -8.94 46.70
C ASN A 522 -0.42 -8.80 47.18
N LYS A 523 -1.29 -8.14 46.41
CA LYS A 523 -2.67 -7.88 46.81
C LYS A 523 -3.50 -9.18 46.82
N LYS A 524 -3.98 -9.60 47.99
CA LYS A 524 -4.90 -10.73 48.16
C LYS A 524 -6.35 -10.25 48.09
N LYS A 525 -7.14 -10.81 47.17
CA LYS A 525 -8.57 -10.53 47.03
C LYS A 525 -9.34 -11.84 46.93
N TRP A 526 -10.45 -11.91 47.67
CA TRP A 526 -11.31 -13.09 47.77
C TRP A 526 -12.38 -13.12 46.67
N PHE A 527 -12.84 -11.95 46.20
CA PHE A 527 -13.77 -11.79 45.07
C PHE A 527 -13.03 -11.48 43.76
N GLY A 528 -13.51 -12.03 42.64
CA GLY A 528 -12.91 -11.81 41.31
C GLY A 528 -11.51 -12.42 41.17
N ARG A 529 -11.27 -13.58 41.81
CA ARG A 529 -9.94 -14.18 41.98
C ARG A 529 -9.19 -14.35 40.66
N ALA A 530 -9.83 -14.88 39.61
CA ALA A 530 -9.22 -15.04 38.29
C ALA A 530 -8.72 -13.71 37.71
N LYS A 531 -9.56 -12.68 37.71
CA LYS A 531 -9.23 -11.33 37.21
C LYS A 531 -8.13 -10.63 38.03
N TRP A 532 -8.10 -10.84 39.35
CA TRP A 532 -6.99 -10.36 40.18
C TRP A 532 -5.71 -11.20 40.01
N ASN A 533 -5.80 -12.48 39.64
CA ASN A 533 -4.63 -13.28 39.26
C ASN A 533 -3.96 -12.71 38.00
N GLU A 534 -4.76 -12.34 36.99
CA GLU A 534 -4.26 -11.65 35.79
C GLU A 534 -3.52 -10.36 36.15
N MET A 535 -4.10 -9.48 36.98
CA MET A 535 -3.42 -8.26 37.45
C MET A 535 -2.09 -8.54 38.15
N ARG A 536 -2.02 -9.59 38.98
CA ARG A 536 -0.78 -10.00 39.65
C ARG A 536 0.24 -10.56 38.69
N LEU A 537 -0.21 -11.31 37.68
CA LEU A 537 0.65 -11.85 36.63
C LEU A 537 1.26 -10.72 35.80
N CYS A 538 0.45 -9.77 35.34
CA CYS A 538 0.94 -8.58 34.63
C CYS A 538 1.97 -7.82 35.49
N ALA A 539 1.67 -7.54 36.76
CA ALA A 539 2.59 -6.85 37.64
C ALA A 539 3.94 -7.57 37.81
N LYS A 540 3.92 -8.91 37.97
CA LYS A 540 5.13 -9.73 38.06
C LYS A 540 5.92 -9.76 36.76
N ASN A 541 5.24 -9.89 35.63
CA ASN A 541 5.87 -9.88 34.31
C ASN A 541 6.55 -8.53 34.04
N THR A 542 5.89 -7.42 34.39
CA THR A 542 6.46 -6.08 34.26
C THR A 542 7.66 -5.87 35.18
N LEU A 543 7.59 -6.31 36.45
CA LEU A 543 8.73 -6.28 37.38
C LEU A 543 9.94 -7.05 36.82
N LYS A 544 9.70 -8.24 36.27
CA LYS A 544 10.73 -9.04 35.59
C LYS A 544 11.32 -8.32 34.37
N MET A 545 10.46 -7.69 33.56
CA MET A 545 10.87 -6.95 32.36
C MET A 545 11.78 -5.77 32.67
N ILE A 546 11.50 -5.03 33.75
CA ILE A 546 12.32 -3.87 34.18
C ILE A 546 13.50 -4.27 35.10
N GLY A 547 13.84 -5.55 35.20
CA GLY A 547 14.98 -6.05 35.97
C GLY A 547 14.86 -5.91 37.50
N SER A 548 13.65 -5.72 38.02
CA SER A 548 13.38 -5.54 39.46
C SER A 548 12.66 -6.76 40.03
N THR A 549 13.42 -7.74 40.54
CA THR A 549 12.83 -8.94 41.18
C THR A 549 12.27 -8.69 42.58
#